data_AF-A0A1G7EQ21-F1
#
_entry.id   AF-A0A1G7EQ21-F1
#
_cell.length_a   1.000
_cell.length_b   1.000
_cell.length_c   1.000
_cell.angle_alpha   90.00
_cell.angle_beta   90.00
_cell.angle_gamma   90.00
#
_symmetry.space_group_name_H-M   'P 1'
#
loop_
_entity.id
_entity.type
_entity.pdbx_description
1 polymer ?
#
loop_
_entity_poly.entity_id
_entity_poly.type
_entity_poly.pdbx_seq_one_letter_code
_entity_poly.pdbx_strand_id
1 'polypeptide(L)' 'MLNDLFQPMHLLIIGLIVVVFFGGKKLPELGKGLGEGLKGFKEGLKGVTDDVKTDAHIVTPEPKEPATKS' A
#
# COMPACT_ATOMS: atom_id res chain seq x y z
N MET A 1 -2.30 -30.50 -8.24
CA MET A 1 -1.35 -30.76 -7.14
C MET A 1 -1.21 -29.53 -6.25
N LEU A 2 -0.82 -28.34 -6.75
CA LEU A 2 -0.85 -27.11 -5.93
C LEU A 2 -2.20 -26.37 -5.92
N ASN A 3 -3.02 -26.53 -6.98
CA ASN A 3 -4.33 -25.89 -7.09
C ASN A 3 -5.31 -26.31 -5.98
N ASP A 4 -5.10 -27.52 -5.45
CA ASP A 4 -5.92 -28.11 -4.39
C ASP A 4 -5.75 -27.39 -3.04
N LEU A 5 -4.55 -26.86 -2.76
CA LEU A 5 -4.24 -26.10 -1.54
C LEU A 5 -4.90 -24.72 -1.53
N PHE A 6 -5.01 -24.09 -2.71
CA PHE A 6 -5.65 -22.79 -2.86
C PHE A 6 -7.17 -22.86 -2.99
N GLN A 7 -7.78 -24.05 -2.84
CA GLN A 7 -9.23 -24.13 -2.78
C GLN A 7 -9.77 -23.33 -1.59
N PRO A 8 -10.82 -22.50 -1.80
CA PRO A 8 -11.42 -21.70 -0.74
C PRO A 8 -11.81 -22.51 0.50
N MET A 9 -12.25 -23.75 0.29
CA MET A 9 -12.62 -24.68 1.36
C MET A 9 -11.42 -25.05 2.25
N HIS A 10 -10.25 -25.34 1.66
CA HIS A 10 -9.04 -25.66 2.42
C HIS A 10 -8.54 -24.45 3.21
N LEU A 11 -8.54 -23.26 2.59
CA LEU A 11 -8.14 -22.02 3.28
C LEU A 11 -9.07 -21.70 4.46
N LEU A 12 -10.37 -21.94 4.34
CA LEU A 12 -11.32 -21.75 5.43
C LEU A 12 -11.03 -22.70 6.60
N ILE A 13 -10.74 -23.97 6.33
CA ILE A 13 -10.37 -24.97 7.35
C ILE A 13 -9.08 -24.60 8.05
N ILE A 14 -8.04 -24.19 7.31
CA ILE A 14 -6.77 -23.74 7.88
C ILE A 14 -7.00 -22.48 8.73
N GLY A 15 -7.76 -21.52 8.21
CA GLY A 15 -8.13 -20.31 8.95
C GLY A 15 -8.88 -20.62 10.25
N LEU A 16 -9.80 -21.58 10.22
CA LEU A 16 -10.52 -22.02 11.42
C LEU A 16 -9.59 -22.64 12.46
N ILE A 17 -8.66 -23.51 12.04
CA ILE A 17 -7.66 -24.10 12.94
C ILE A 17 -6.80 -23.01 13.57
N VAL A 18 -6.28 -22.08 12.76
CA VAL A 18 -5.48 -20.96 13.24
C VAL A 18 -6.26 -20.11 14.24
N VAL A 19 -7.54 -19.83 13.99
CA VAL A 19 -8.43 -19.11 14.91
C VAL A 19 -8.68 -19.88 16.21
N VAL A 20 -8.77 -21.20 16.18
CA VAL A 20 -8.94 -22.01 17.39
C VAL A 20 -7.66 -22.03 18.23
N PHE A 21 -6.48 -22.16 17.61
CA PHE A 21 -5.20 -22.18 18.31
C PHE A 21 -4.79 -20.82 18.87
N PHE A 22 -4.92 -19.76 18.07
CA PHE A 22 -4.56 -18.39 18.47
C PHE A 22 -5.70 -17.70 19.24
N GLY A 23 -6.93 -18.18 19.09
CA GLY A 23 -8.15 -17.54 19.58
C GLY A 23 -8.65 -16.47 18.61
N GLY A 24 -9.98 -16.41 18.40
CA GLY A 24 -10.62 -15.46 17.48
C GLY A 24 -10.41 -13.98 17.82
N LYS A 25 -9.88 -13.67 19.00
CA LYS A 25 -9.51 -12.30 19.41
C LYS A 25 -8.09 -11.92 19.00
N LYS A 26 -7.16 -12.88 18.86
CA LYS A 26 -5.74 -12.58 18.60
C LYS A 26 -5.45 -12.32 17.12
N LEU A 27 -6.14 -12.98 16.19
CA LEU A 27 -6.02 -12.66 14.77
C LEU A 27 -6.36 -11.20 14.42
N PRO A 28 -7.52 -10.65 14.85
CA PRO A 28 -7.84 -9.25 14.56
C PRO A 28 -6.96 -8.27 15.33
N GLU A 29 -6.48 -8.64 16.52
CA GLU A 29 -5.52 -7.83 17.31
C GLU A 29 -4.17 -7.69 16.58
N LEU A 30 -3.62 -8.80 16.07
CA LEU A 30 -2.42 -8.81 15.25
C LEU A 30 -2.63 -8.12 13.90
N GLY A 31 -3.79 -8.33 13.25
CA GLY A 31 -4.13 -7.69 12.00
C GLY A 31 -4.24 -6.16 12.11
N LYS A 32 -4.78 -5.64 13.23
CA LYS A 32 -4.81 -4.20 13.50
C LYS A 32 -3.40 -3.63 13.66
N GLY A 33 -2.54 -4.25 14.46
CA GLY A 33 -1.15 -3.80 14.63
C GLY A 33 -0.33 -3.84 13.34
N LEU A 34 -0.46 -4.92 12.55
CA LEU A 34 0.16 -5.03 11.23
C LEU A 34 -0.39 -3.97 10.26
N GLY A 35 -1.70 -3.75 10.26
CA GLY A 35 -2.36 -2.76 9.40
C GLY A 35 -1.89 -1.34 9.68
N GLU A 36 -1.76 -0.97 10.96
CA GLU A 36 -1.21 0.32 11.37
C GLU A 36 0.26 0.47 10.97
N GLY A 37 1.08 -0.58 11.15
CA GLY A 37 2.48 -0.59 10.70
C GLY A 37 2.64 -0.46 9.19
N LEU A 38 1.85 -1.21 8.41
CA LEU A 38 1.81 -1.13 6.95
C LEU A 38 1.33 0.26 6.47
N LYS A 39 0.37 0.86 7.16
CA LYS A 39 -0.13 2.21 6.87
C LYS A 39 0.98 3.25 7.09
N GLY A 40 1.63 3.24 8.24
CA GLY A 40 2.74 4.14 8.55
C GLY A 40 3.93 3.95 7.59
N PHE A 41 4.25 2.70 7.23
CA PHE A 41 5.28 2.39 6.24
C PHE A 41 4.93 2.98 4.86
N LYS A 42 3.68 2.83 4.42
CA LYS A 42 3.21 3.39 3.14
C LYS A 42 3.19 4.93 3.14
N GLU A 43 2.83 5.55 4.26
CA GLU A 43 2.90 7.01 4.44
C GLU A 43 4.34 7.51 4.41
N GLY A 44 5.27 6.82 5.07
CA GLY A 44 6.70 7.14 5.00
C GLY A 44 7.27 7.01 3.59
N LEU A 45 6.95 5.93 2.88
CA LEU A 45 7.37 5.75 1.48
C LEU A 45 6.77 6.82 0.56
N LYS A 46 5.50 7.20 0.77
CA LYS A 46 4.87 8.29 0.02
C LYS A 46 5.53 9.62 0.31
N GLY A 47 5.80 9.95 1.56
CA GLY A 47 6.50 11.19 1.93
C GLY A 47 7.87 11.31 1.25
N VAL A 48 8.63 10.22 1.21
CA VAL A 48 9.93 10.17 0.49
C VAL A 48 9.75 10.29 -1.03
N THR A 49 8.69 9.69 -1.60
CA THR A 49 8.43 9.76 -3.04
C THR A 49 7.92 11.15 -3.48
N ASP A 50 7.15 11.83 -2.64
CA ASP A 50 6.59 13.16 -2.91
C ASP A 50 7.65 14.26 -2.76
N ASP A 51 8.59 14.10 -1.81
CA ASP A 51 9.76 14.97 -1.65
C ASP A 51 10.66 14.94 -2.91
N VAL A 52 10.89 13.75 -3.48
CA VAL A 52 11.62 13.58 -4.75
C VAL A 52 10.85 14.13 -5.97
N LYS A 53 9.52 14.36 -5.84
CA LYS A 53 8.69 14.86 -6.95
C LYS A 53 8.51 16.39 -6.94
N THR A 54 8.87 17.06 -5.85
CA THR A 54 8.70 18.52 -5.71
C THR A 54 9.88 19.33 -6.27
N ASP A 55 11.06 18.71 -6.43
CA ASP A 55 12.22 19.36 -7.07
C ASP A 55 12.25 19.27 -8.62
N ALA A 56 11.18 18.78 -9.25
CA ALA A 56 11.08 18.70 -10.71
C ALA A 56 10.03 19.65 -11.33
N HIS A 57 9.69 20.75 -10.66
CA HIS A 57 8.79 21.76 -11.23
C HIS A 57 9.20 23.23 -11.03
N ILE A 58 10.49 23.57 -10.98
CA ILE A 58 10.96 24.97 -11.14
C ILE A 58 12.29 25.02 -11.93
N VAL A 59 12.30 24.62 -13.20
CA VAL A 59 13.14 25.25 -14.25
C VAL A 59 12.67 24.80 -15.63
N THR A 60 11.59 25.42 -16.12
CA THR A 60 11.52 25.74 -17.54
C THR A 60 11.84 27.23 -17.64
N PRO A 61 13.04 27.64 -18.10
CA PRO A 61 13.24 29.00 -18.56
C PRO A 61 12.28 29.28 -19.73
N GLU A 62 11.57 30.41 -19.63
CA GLU A 62 10.60 30.93 -20.62
C GLU A 62 11.03 30.76 -22.08
N PRO A 63 10.08 30.46 -22.97
CA PRO A 63 9.84 31.40 -24.08
C PRO A 63 8.48 32.07 -23.99
N LYS A 64 8.48 33.30 -23.49
CA LYS A 64 7.50 34.33 -23.84
C LYS A 64 7.68 34.66 -25.32
N GLU A 65 6.92 34.00 -26.18
CA GLU A 65 6.86 34.36 -27.61
C GLU A 65 5.91 35.55 -27.81
N PRO A 66 6.41 36.71 -28.27
CA PRO A 66 5.58 37.84 -28.67
C PRO A 66 5.17 37.63 -30.13
N ALA A 67 3.90 37.29 -30.37
CA ALA A 67 3.28 37.38 -31.69
C ALA A 67 1.99 38.20 -31.52
N THR A 68 2.09 39.53 -31.52
CA THR A 68 1.82 40.35 -32.70
C THR A 68 0.48 39.98 -33.36
N LYS A 69 -0.53 40.75 -32.97
CA LYS A 69 -1.79 41.03 -33.66
C LYS A 69 -1.56 41.22 -35.17
N SER A 70 -2.34 40.54 -36.00
CA SER A 70 -2.58 40.86 -37.41
C SER A 70 -4.04 40.63 -37.73
#